data_AF-A0A1F9U4A4-F1
#
_entry.id   AF-A0A1F9U4A4-F1
#
_cell.length_a   1.000
_cell.length_b   1.000
_cell.length_c   1.000
_cell.angle_alpha   90.00
_cell.angle_beta   90.00
_cell.angle_gamma   90.00
#
_symmetry.space_group_name_H-M   'P 1'
#
loop_
_entity.id
_entity.type
_entity.pdbx_description
1 polymer ?
#
loop_
_entity_poly.entity_id
_entity_poly.type
_entity_poly.pdbx_seq_one_letter_code
_entity_poly.pdbx_strand_id
1 'polypeptide(L)'
;MPNPNQSLARERAARSRLLQILRGSGLIRATWVKLNRPCGSGVCKCATAKRHWHKSWSISQSRAGKLRRKSIPNRLRDEVDGWLKQYWEARELLDLVSEEYWARLEKKPRRK
;
A
#
# COMPACT_ATOMS: atom_id res chain seq x y z
N MET A 1 -16.28 13.01 24.24
CA MET A 1 -16.91 11.78 23.67
C MET A 1 -17.41 12.10 22.27
N PRO A 2 -17.09 11.30 21.23
CA PRO A 2 -17.49 11.63 19.87
C PRO A 2 -19.01 11.52 19.71
N ASN A 3 -19.60 12.57 19.15
CA ASN A 3 -21.03 12.71 18.88
C ASN A 3 -21.49 11.63 17.87
N PRO A 4 -22.59 10.88 18.11
CA PRO A 4 -23.08 9.86 17.19
C PRO A 4 -23.37 10.35 15.76
N ASN A 5 -23.65 11.65 15.56
CA ASN A 5 -23.77 12.23 14.23
C ASN A 5 -22.42 12.39 13.52
N GLN A 6 -21.33 12.63 14.26
CA GLN A 6 -19.99 12.77 13.71
C GLN A 6 -19.41 11.41 13.30
N SER A 7 -19.66 10.34 14.05
CA SER A 7 -19.20 8.98 13.69
C SER A 7 -19.88 8.48 12.41
N LEU A 8 -21.17 8.78 12.22
CA LEU A 8 -21.91 8.43 11.01
C LEU A 8 -21.41 9.22 9.79
N ALA A 9 -21.11 10.51 9.94
CA ALA A 9 -20.54 11.33 8.88
C ALA A 9 -19.14 10.84 8.47
N ARG A 10 -18.30 10.52 9.46
CA ARG A 10 -16.93 10.01 9.24
C ARG A 10 -16.93 8.66 8.52
N GLU A 11 -17.79 7.73 8.94
CA GLU A 11 -17.95 6.43 8.28
C GLU A 11 -18.45 6.56 6.84
N ARG A 12 -19.46 7.41 6.60
CA ARG A 12 -19.97 7.69 5.25
C ARG A 12 -18.89 8.28 4.35
N ALA A 13 -18.13 9.24 4.85
CA ALA A 13 -17.01 9.84 4.11
C ALA A 13 -15.94 8.78 3.77
N ALA A 14 -15.58 7.94 4.74
CA ALA A 14 -14.58 6.90 4.53
C ALA A 14 -15.02 5.87 3.48
N ARG A 15 -16.28 5.41 3.53
CA ARG A 15 -16.85 4.50 2.52
C ARG A 15 -16.95 5.13 1.15
N SER A 16 -17.37 6.39 1.08
CA SER A 16 -17.42 7.14 -0.18
C SER A 16 -16.04 7.21 -0.83
N ARG A 17 -15.01 7.56 -0.05
CA ARG A 17 -13.63 7.62 -0.53
C ARG A 17 -13.09 6.25 -0.96
N LEU A 18 -13.40 5.19 -0.19
CA LEU A 18 -13.10 3.81 -0.57
C LEU A 18 -13.69 3.46 -1.93
N LEU A 19 -14.97 3.76 -2.17
CA LEU A 19 -15.62 3.53 -3.45
C LEU A 19 -14.96 4.31 -4.59
N GLN A 20 -14.51 5.55 -4.34
CA GLN A 20 -13.77 6.33 -5.35
C GLN A 20 -12.45 5.65 -5.72
N ILE A 21 -11.68 5.18 -4.72
CA ILE A 21 -10.43 4.45 -4.97
C ILE A 21 -10.68 3.17 -5.76
N LEU A 22 -11.70 2.38 -5.37
CA LEU A 22 -12.04 1.13 -6.04
C LEU A 22 -12.56 1.32 -7.48
N ARG A 23 -13.13 2.49 -7.79
CA ARG A 23 -13.54 2.86 -9.16
C ARG A 23 -12.39 3.42 -10.00
N GLY A 24 -11.29 3.82 -9.36
CA GLY A 24 -10.14 4.43 -10.02
C GLY A 24 -9.22 3.41 -10.70
N SER A 25 -7.98 3.85 -10.95
CA SER A 25 -6.89 2.97 -11.38
C SER A 25 -6.59 1.92 -10.31
N GLY A 26 -5.93 0.81 -10.69
CA GLY A 26 -5.73 -0.33 -9.81
C GLY A 26 -4.96 -0.01 -8.52
N LEU A 27 -5.00 -0.92 -7.55
CA LEU A 27 -4.30 -0.78 -6.27
C LEU A 27 -3.46 -2.02 -5.98
N ILE A 28 -2.31 -1.83 -5.32
CA ILE A 28 -1.39 -2.93 -5.02
C ILE A 28 -0.83 -2.86 -3.61
N ARG A 29 -0.97 -3.97 -2.86
CA ARG A 29 -0.31 -4.15 -1.56
C ARG A 29 1.18 -4.39 -1.75
N ALA A 30 2.01 -3.36 -1.79
CA ALA A 30 3.44 -3.55 -1.92
C ALA A 30 4.23 -2.44 -1.22
N THR A 31 5.56 -2.56 -1.27
CA THR A 31 6.47 -1.52 -0.82
C THR A 31 7.60 -1.36 -1.82
N TRP A 32 8.04 -0.12 -2.04
CA TRP A 32 9.22 0.16 -2.86
C TRP A 32 10.48 -0.38 -2.19
N VAL A 33 11.31 -1.04 -3.00
CA VAL A 33 12.61 -1.56 -2.62
C VAL A 33 13.63 -1.13 -3.66
N LYS A 34 14.69 -0.51 -3.17
CA LYS A 34 15.84 -0.16 -3.99
C LYS A 34 16.82 -1.34 -4.01
N LEU A 35 17.26 -1.73 -5.19
CA LEU A 35 18.23 -2.79 -5.38
C LEU A 35 19.44 -2.27 -6.14
N ASN A 36 20.60 -2.62 -5.63
CA ASN A 36 21.88 -2.43 -6.31
C ASN A 36 22.34 -3.79 -6.82
N ARG A 37 22.62 -3.92 -8.12
CA ARG A 37 23.14 -5.16 -8.69
C ARG A 37 24.10 -4.91 -9.86
N PRO A 38 25.04 -5.82 -10.14
CA PRO A 38 25.83 -5.76 -11.37
C PRO A 38 24.95 -6.12 -12.59
N CYS A 39 25.35 -5.67 -13.77
CA CYS A 39 24.65 -5.98 -15.03
C CYS A 39 25.05 -7.34 -15.63
N GLY A 40 26.09 -8.00 -15.09
CA GLY A 40 26.61 -9.28 -15.59
C GLY A 40 27.68 -9.16 -16.67
N SER A 41 27.87 -7.97 -17.25
CA SER A 41 29.00 -7.73 -18.18
C SER A 41 30.29 -7.48 -17.40
N GLY A 42 31.35 -8.23 -17.74
CA GLY A 42 32.69 -8.05 -17.17
C GLY A 42 33.37 -6.74 -17.56
N VAL A 43 32.89 -6.09 -18.63
CA VAL A 43 33.44 -4.81 -19.14
C VAL A 43 32.81 -3.60 -18.44
N CYS A 44 31.70 -3.80 -17.73
CA CYS A 44 31.01 -2.71 -17.06
C CYS A 44 31.70 -2.36 -15.73
N LYS A 45 31.78 -1.05 -15.43
CA LYS A 45 32.31 -0.57 -14.15
C LYS A 45 31.57 -1.14 -12.92
N CYS A 46 30.34 -1.64 -13.07
CA CYS A 46 29.64 -2.31 -11.99
C CYS A 46 30.28 -3.64 -11.55
N ALA A 47 31.10 -4.27 -12.41
CA ALA A 47 31.79 -5.51 -12.09
C ALA A 47 33.00 -5.30 -11.16
N THR A 48 33.59 -4.09 -11.14
CA THR A 48 34.81 -3.82 -10.37
C THR A 48 34.56 -3.56 -8.89
N ALA A 49 33.44 -2.93 -8.52
CA ALA A 49 33.12 -2.66 -7.12
C ALA A 49 31.62 -2.45 -6.86
N LYS A 50 31.16 -2.82 -5.67
CA LYS A 50 29.76 -2.63 -5.20
C LYS A 50 29.28 -1.19 -5.31
N ARG A 51 30.16 -0.19 -5.16
CA ARG A 51 29.82 1.24 -5.30
C ARG A 51 29.36 1.63 -6.70
N HIS A 52 29.68 0.82 -7.71
CA HIS A 52 29.32 1.05 -9.11
C HIS A 52 28.12 0.20 -9.57
N TRP A 53 27.47 -0.52 -8.65
CA TRP A 53 26.30 -1.31 -8.98
C TRP A 53 25.13 -0.44 -9.48
N HIS A 54 24.41 -0.98 -10.47
CA HIS A 54 23.26 -0.29 -11.05
C HIS A 54 22.12 -0.26 -10.04
N LYS A 55 21.53 0.93 -9.89
CA LYS A 55 20.34 1.15 -9.07
C LYS A 55 19.11 0.74 -9.88
N SER A 56 18.32 -0.17 -9.35
CA SER A 56 17.04 -0.59 -9.90
C SER A 56 15.95 -0.48 -8.84
N TRP A 57 14.74 -0.16 -9.26
CA TRP A 57 13.58 -0.13 -8.38
C TRP A 57 12.77 -1.40 -8.56
N SER A 58 12.24 -1.87 -7.44
CA SER A 58 11.37 -3.03 -7.40
C SER A 58 10.30 -2.79 -6.36
N ILE A 59 9.18 -3.48 -6.51
CA ILE A 59 8.20 -3.60 -5.43
C ILE A 59 8.33 -4.97 -4.79
N SER A 60 8.17 -5.04 -3.47
CA SER A 60 8.06 -6.27 -2.71
C SER A 60 6.65 -6.44 -2.16
N GLN A 61 6.19 -7.69 -2.10
CA GLN A 61 4.91 -8.05 -1.50
C GLN A 61 5.05 -9.40 -0.81
N SER A 62 4.52 -9.50 0.41
CA SER A 62 4.34 -10.79 1.07
C SER A 62 3.01 -11.40 0.62
N ARG A 63 3.04 -12.65 0.15
CA ARG A 63 1.86 -13.43 -0.22
C ARG A 63 1.96 -14.81 0.42
N ALA A 64 1.00 -15.17 1.28
CA ALA A 64 0.98 -16.45 2.00
C ALA A 64 2.30 -16.76 2.73
N GLY A 65 2.86 -15.76 3.43
CA GLY A 65 4.13 -15.88 4.15
C GLY A 65 5.39 -15.84 3.27
N LYS A 66 5.25 -15.87 1.94
CA LYS A 66 6.39 -15.83 1.01
C LYS A 66 6.59 -14.42 0.44
N LEU A 67 7.83 -13.93 0.48
CA LEU A 67 8.19 -12.65 -0.12
C LEU A 67 8.38 -12.80 -1.64
N ARG A 68 7.61 -12.07 -2.43
CA ARG A 68 7.81 -11.92 -3.88
C ARG A 68 8.25 -10.50 -4.22
N ARG A 69 9.07 -10.38 -5.26
CA ARG A 69 9.60 -9.09 -5.72
C ARG A 69 9.44 -8.96 -7.24
N LYS A 70 9.08 -7.77 -7.71
CA LYS A 70 9.01 -7.45 -9.15
C LYS A 70 9.82 -6.19 -9.43
N SER A 71 10.74 -6.27 -10.40
CA SER A 71 11.46 -5.08 -10.88
C SER A 71 10.55 -4.22 -11.73
N ILE A 72 10.56 -2.91 -11.47
CA ILE A 72 9.70 -1.94 -12.12
C ILE A 72 10.55 -1.03 -13.01
N PRO A 73 10.29 -0.99 -14.33
CA PRO A 73 10.89 -0.02 -15.24
C PRO A 73 10.59 1.43 -14.82
N ASN A 74 11.49 2.36 -15.13
CA ASN A 74 11.31 3.77 -14.75
C ASN A 74 10.02 4.39 -15.29
N ARG A 75 9.60 4.01 -16.50
CA ARG A 75 8.36 4.50 -17.14
C ARG A 75 7.06 4.16 -16.38
N LEU A 76 7.10 3.14 -15.52
CA LEU A 76 5.94 2.71 -14.73
C LEU A 76 6.00 3.20 -13.28
N ARG A 77 7.01 4.00 -12.90
CA ARG A 77 7.17 4.41 -11.50
C ARG A 77 5.98 5.21 -11.00
N ASP A 78 5.53 6.19 -11.76
CA ASP A 78 4.47 7.09 -11.32
C ASP A 78 3.12 6.36 -11.21
N GLU A 79 2.87 5.45 -12.15
CA GLU A 79 1.70 4.57 -12.12
C GLU A 79 1.72 3.64 -10.89
N VAL A 80 2.84 2.95 -10.64
CA VAL A 80 2.98 2.06 -9.49
C VAL A 80 2.94 2.82 -8.17
N ASP A 81 3.50 4.04 -8.12
CA ASP A 81 3.42 4.92 -6.96
C ASP A 81 1.96 5.30 -6.66
N GLY A 82 1.18 5.60 -7.69
CA GLY A 82 -0.27 5.80 -7.57
C GLY A 82 -0.97 4.57 -6.98
N TRP A 83 -0.72 3.37 -7.51
CA TRP A 83 -1.33 2.13 -7.01
C TRP A 83 -0.97 1.82 -5.56
N LEU A 84 0.27 2.12 -5.16
CA LEU A 84 0.74 1.94 -3.78
C LEU A 84 0.02 2.92 -2.84
N LYS A 85 -0.03 4.20 -3.20
CA LYS A 85 -0.74 5.23 -2.43
C LYS A 85 -2.22 4.89 -2.25
N GLN A 86 -2.89 4.51 -3.34
CA GLN A 86 -4.28 4.09 -3.32
C GLN A 86 -4.52 2.88 -2.42
N TYR A 87 -3.61 1.89 -2.43
CA TYR A 87 -3.74 0.73 -1.55
C TYR A 87 -3.63 1.13 -0.06
N TRP A 88 -2.64 1.95 0.30
CA TRP A 88 -2.44 2.35 1.68
C TRP A 88 -3.58 3.23 2.19
N GLU A 89 -4.06 4.17 1.36
CA GLU A 89 -5.24 4.98 1.68
C GLU A 89 -6.49 4.10 1.85
N ALA A 90 -6.75 3.15 0.94
CA ALA A 90 -7.87 2.23 1.05
C ALA A 90 -7.79 1.38 2.34
N ARG A 91 -6.58 0.97 2.73
CA ARG A 91 -6.38 0.21 3.96
C ARG A 91 -6.72 1.03 5.20
N GLU A 92 -6.23 2.27 5.30
CA GLU A 92 -6.55 3.16 6.42
C GLU A 92 -8.05 3.45 6.52
N LEU A 93 -8.72 3.63 5.38
CA LEU A 93 -10.17 3.84 5.33
C LEU A 93 -10.94 2.60 5.78
N LEU A 94 -10.48 1.39 5.41
CA LEU A 94 -11.08 0.13 5.88
C LEU A 94 -10.93 -0.01 7.39
N ASP A 95 -9.73 0.26 7.92
CA ASP A 95 -9.45 0.21 9.35
C ASP A 95 -10.35 1.22 10.10
N LEU A 96 -10.50 2.45 9.59
CA LEU A 96 -11.42 3.45 10.16
C LEU A 96 -12.86 2.95 10.19
N VAL A 97 -13.38 2.41 9.08
CA VAL A 97 -14.75 1.87 9.04
C VAL A 97 -14.90 0.73 10.03
N SER A 98 -13.91 -0.15 10.14
CA SER A 98 -13.91 -1.26 11.10
C SER A 98 -14.00 -0.76 12.55
N GLU A 99 -13.17 0.21 12.93
CA GLU A 99 -13.15 0.81 14.26
C GLU A 99 -14.49 1.48 14.62
N GLU A 100 -15.10 2.21 13.68
CA GLU A 100 -16.41 2.84 13.90
C GLU A 100 -17.51 1.78 14.16
N TYR A 101 -17.45 0.63 13.50
CA TYR A 101 -18.39 -0.47 13.76
C TYR A 101 -18.07 -1.22 15.06
N TRP A 102 -16.80 -1.38 15.40
CA TRP A 102 -16.39 -1.94 16.70
C TRP A 102 -16.92 -1.10 17.86
N ALA A 103 -16.73 0.22 17.81
CA ALA A 103 -17.25 1.16 18.80
C ALA A 103 -18.79 1.13 18.93
N ARG A 104 -19.51 0.81 17.85
CA ARG A 104 -20.97 0.60 17.90
C ARG A 104 -21.34 -0.70 18.64
N LEU A 105 -20.53 -1.75 18.52
CA LEU A 105 -20.75 -3.01 19.23
C LEU A 105 -20.50 -2.87 20.73
N GLU A 106 -19.45 -2.16 21.13
CA GLU A 106 -19.14 -1.92 22.55
C GLU A 106 -20.25 -1.15 23.29
N LYS A 107 -20.99 -0.29 22.58
CA LYS A 107 -22.13 0.46 23.13
C LYS A 107 -23.40 -0.38 23.29
N LYS A 108 -23.47 -1.59 22.72
CA LYS A 108 -24.62 -2.47 22.91
C LYS A 108 -24.44 -3.25 24.21
N PRO A 109 -25.42 -3.23 25.14
CA PRO A 109 -25.33 -4.03 26.33
C PRO A 109 -25.20 -5.51 25.95
N ARG A 110 -24.22 -6.20 26.56
CA ARG A 110 -24.13 -7.66 26.46
C ARG A 110 -25.44 -8.22 26.99
N ARG A 111 -26.25 -8.84 26.12
CA ARG A 111 -27.39 -9.64 26.58
C ARG A 111 -26.81 -10.75 27.46
N LYS A 112 -27.25 -10.77 28.72
CA LYS A 112 -26.93 -11.80 29.71
C LYS A 112 -27.83 -13.01 29.49
#